data_AF-A0A938JDH2-F1
#
_entry.id   AF-A0A938JDH2-F1
#
_cell.length_a   1.000
_cell.length_b   1.000
_cell.length_c   1.000
_cell.angle_alpha   90.00
_cell.angle_beta   90.00
_cell.angle_gamma   90.00
#
_symmetry.space_group_name_H-M   'P 1'
#
loop_
_entity.id
_entity.type
_entity.pdbx_description
1 polymer ?
#
loop_
_entity_poly.entity_id
_entity_poly.type
_entity_poly.pdbx_seq_one_letter_code
_entity_poly.pdbx_strand_id
1 'polypeptide(L)'
;MKRGVVVAVATAAVAVSGALGSSAAATPTGGAGARIPAPDFGSFVEEDSLHSPKPRSSRAWSEPDWCAKRAPLGDLARSYDPRDPRPTLLEIAKRRYPPAVPLIEAAPDDRLRYWLRPLPGKKNDLKSVVSLFANVVHEEGHALTWPGANPPSVFAYRIVDDSSVVLVPGVEAYPRSQILRRHPSPATDPYAKAYLEGPMGGQDIEMLTEEFVQYVHSLASGFCAYDVPSNTRVSYRDGVLTHMWWMQMYLAVGRKHHPQDYRAILANKALVTVIIDTWRRAEHWLAKTRGTNYGIDDAALLARVSRPANKAEIDRLRRALHQG
;
A
#
# COMPACT_ATOMS: atom_id res chain seq x y z
N MET A 1 -11.57 -38.60 -5.10
CA MET A 1 -11.43 -37.12 -5.00
C MET A 1 -10.06 -36.80 -4.43
N LYS A 2 -9.14 -36.23 -5.22
CA LYS A 2 -7.80 -35.85 -4.75
C LYS A 2 -7.90 -34.53 -3.96
N ARG A 3 -7.53 -34.55 -2.68
CA ARG A 3 -7.45 -33.34 -1.84
C ARG A 3 -6.34 -32.44 -2.41
N GLY A 4 -6.70 -31.26 -2.91
CA GLY A 4 -5.74 -30.26 -3.37
C GLY A 4 -4.94 -29.73 -2.19
N VAL A 5 -3.62 -29.64 -2.34
CA VAL A 5 -2.73 -28.98 -1.38
C VAL A 5 -3.02 -27.49 -1.42
N VAL A 6 -3.57 -26.93 -0.33
CA VAL A 6 -3.74 -25.49 -0.15
C VAL A 6 -2.39 -24.92 0.28
N VAL A 7 -1.67 -24.30 -0.66
CA VAL A 7 -0.53 -23.43 -0.32
C VAL A 7 -1.14 -22.05 -0.07
N ALA A 8 -1.42 -21.74 1.20
CA ALA A 8 -1.74 -20.38 1.60
C ALA A 8 -0.45 -19.57 1.55
N VAL A 9 -0.23 -18.84 0.45
CA VAL A 9 0.70 -17.72 0.46
C VAL A 9 -0.08 -16.57 1.05
N ALA A 10 -0.04 -16.43 2.38
CA ALA A 10 -0.38 -15.16 2.98
C ALA A 10 0.65 -14.15 2.46
N THR A 11 0.28 -13.40 1.42
CA THR A 11 0.82 -12.05 1.20
C THR A 11 0.10 -11.09 2.16
N ALA A 12 0.07 -11.42 3.46
CA ALA A 12 0.60 -10.41 4.36
C ALA A 12 2.01 -10.25 3.82
N ALA A 13 2.35 -9.08 3.24
CA ALA A 13 3.74 -8.69 3.01
C ALA A 13 4.55 -9.40 4.08
N VAL A 14 5.42 -10.35 3.69
CA VAL A 14 5.99 -11.28 4.65
C VAL A 14 6.58 -10.38 5.72
N ALA A 15 5.88 -10.26 6.84
CA ALA A 15 6.40 -9.73 8.06
C ALA A 15 7.32 -10.86 8.45
N VAL A 16 8.47 -10.92 7.77
CA VAL A 16 9.64 -11.57 8.27
C VAL A 16 9.89 -10.73 9.50
N SER A 17 9.34 -11.19 10.63
CA SER A 17 9.88 -10.93 11.94
C SER A 17 11.29 -11.50 11.92
N GLY A 18 12.18 -10.85 11.16
CA GLY A 18 13.60 -10.96 11.27
C GLY A 18 13.90 -10.23 12.55
N ALA A 19 14.27 -11.01 13.55
CA ALA A 19 14.84 -10.51 14.77
C ALA A 19 15.85 -9.40 14.45
N LEU A 20 15.48 -8.15 14.70
CA LEU A 20 16.42 -7.21 15.28
C LEU A 20 16.72 -7.80 16.65
N GLY A 21 17.78 -8.60 16.70
CA GLY A 21 18.29 -9.14 17.94
C GLY A 21 18.49 -7.98 18.91
N SER A 22 17.99 -8.15 20.12
CA SER A 22 18.41 -7.40 21.29
C SER A 22 19.94 -7.42 21.34
N SER A 23 20.57 -6.34 20.89
CA SER A 23 21.95 -6.06 21.28
C SER A 23 21.86 -5.55 22.71
N ALA A 24 22.42 -6.33 23.63
CA ALA A 24 22.56 -5.97 25.03
C ALA A 24 23.21 -4.57 25.15
N ALA A 25 22.74 -3.82 26.13
CA ALA A 25 23.27 -2.51 26.48
C ALA A 25 24.80 -2.54 26.62
N ALA A 26 25.49 -1.86 25.70
CA ALA A 26 26.86 -1.42 25.89
C ALA A 26 26.86 0.11 25.93
N THR A 27 27.37 0.64 27.03
CA THR A 27 27.55 2.07 27.34
C THR A 27 28.29 2.78 26.19
N PRO A 28 27.87 4.00 25.77
CA PRO A 28 28.49 4.67 24.64
C PRO A 28 29.85 5.25 25.04
N THR A 29 30.91 4.75 24.40
CA THR A 29 32.15 5.52 24.21
C THR A 29 32.12 6.09 22.80
N GLY A 30 32.33 7.40 22.70
CA GLY A 30 32.16 8.17 21.48
C GLY A 30 33.09 7.70 20.36
N GLY A 31 32.50 7.39 19.21
CA GLY A 31 33.19 7.20 17.94
C GLY A 31 32.34 7.80 16.83
N ALA A 32 32.89 8.81 16.14
CA ALA A 32 32.25 9.47 15.02
C ALA A 32 32.02 8.48 13.86
N GLY A 33 30.80 7.96 13.76
CA GLY A 33 30.38 7.07 12.67
C GLY A 33 30.07 7.87 11.41
N ALA A 34 30.73 7.51 10.31
CA ALA A 34 30.49 8.05 8.98
C ALA A 34 29.02 7.88 8.57
N ARG A 35 28.38 8.97 8.15
CA ARG A 35 27.02 8.97 7.60
C ARG A 35 27.02 8.26 6.25
N ILE A 36 26.12 7.30 6.08
CA ILE A 36 25.73 6.81 4.74
C ILE A 36 25.03 7.98 4.05
N PRO A 37 25.46 8.43 2.86
CA PRO A 37 24.78 9.49 2.13
C PRO A 37 23.37 9.01 1.78
N ALA A 38 22.37 9.84 2.07
CA ALA A 38 21.03 9.65 1.53
C ALA A 38 21.13 9.57 -0.01
N PRO A 39 20.32 8.73 -0.68
CA PRO A 39 20.25 8.75 -2.13
C PRO A 39 19.94 10.18 -2.60
N ASP A 40 20.76 10.66 -3.54
CA ASP A 40 20.53 11.92 -4.24
C ASP A 40 19.29 11.75 -5.13
N PHE A 41 18.13 12.05 -4.57
CA PHE A 41 16.90 12.25 -5.32
C PHE A 41 17.02 13.58 -6.07
N GLY A 42 17.89 13.61 -7.08
CA GLY A 42 18.23 14.81 -7.83
C GLY A 42 16.98 15.63 -8.14
N SER A 43 16.90 16.84 -7.59
CA SER A 43 16.06 17.98 -7.99
C SER A 43 14.65 17.67 -8.52
N PHE A 44 13.95 16.65 -8.02
CA PHE A 44 12.57 16.35 -8.45
C PHE A 44 11.53 17.31 -7.87
N VAL A 45 11.97 18.19 -6.97
CA VAL A 45 11.17 19.29 -6.44
C VAL A 45 12.02 20.55 -6.55
N GLU A 46 11.98 21.23 -7.70
CA GLU A 46 12.27 22.67 -7.68
C GLU A 46 11.24 23.29 -6.73
N GLU A 47 11.73 23.85 -5.61
CA GLU A 47 10.90 24.52 -4.59
C GLU A 47 9.95 25.57 -5.20
N ASP A 48 10.32 26.14 -6.35
CA ASP A 48 9.53 27.12 -7.13
C ASP A 48 8.34 26.53 -7.91
N SER A 49 8.17 25.21 -7.91
CA SER A 49 7.09 24.52 -8.62
C SER A 49 6.02 23.90 -7.72
N LEU A 50 5.98 24.27 -6.43
CA LEU A 50 4.82 24.12 -5.55
C LEU A 50 3.66 25.04 -5.98
N HIS A 51 3.32 25.02 -7.27
CA HIS A 51 2.02 25.45 -7.71
C HIS A 51 1.00 24.62 -6.96
N SER A 52 0.22 25.28 -6.11
CA SER A 52 -0.99 24.70 -5.54
C SER A 52 -1.70 23.94 -6.66
N PRO A 53 -1.91 22.61 -6.53
CA PRO A 53 -2.50 21.83 -7.59
C PRO A 53 -3.79 22.53 -8.01
N LYS A 54 -3.90 22.87 -9.30
CA LYS A 54 -5.12 23.49 -9.83
C LYS A 54 -6.29 22.65 -9.30
N PRO A 55 -7.30 23.27 -8.65
CA PRO A 55 -8.42 22.54 -8.12
C PRO A 55 -8.95 21.65 -9.23
N ARG A 56 -8.87 20.32 -9.03
CA ARG A 56 -9.40 19.37 -10.01
C ARG A 56 -10.86 19.74 -10.16
N SER A 57 -11.24 20.22 -11.34
CA SER A 57 -12.65 20.37 -11.72
C SER A 57 -13.36 19.08 -11.35
N SER A 58 -14.61 19.16 -10.90
CA SER A 58 -15.49 18.09 -10.40
C SER A 58 -15.72 16.88 -11.33
N ARG A 59 -14.82 16.60 -12.29
CA ARG A 59 -14.76 15.37 -13.06
C ARG A 59 -14.98 14.20 -12.13
N ALA A 60 -15.98 13.40 -12.51
CA ALA A 60 -16.18 12.09 -11.94
C ALA A 60 -14.83 11.35 -11.95
N TRP A 61 -14.43 10.87 -10.78
CA TRP A 61 -13.25 10.03 -10.64
C TRP A 61 -13.39 8.81 -11.58
N SER A 62 -12.31 8.43 -12.26
CA SER A 62 -12.26 7.24 -13.12
C SER A 62 -10.91 6.55 -13.02
N GLU A 63 -10.90 5.24 -12.81
CA GLU A 63 -9.68 4.43 -12.94
C GLU A 63 -9.33 4.27 -14.43
N PRO A 64 -8.08 4.53 -14.85
CA PRO A 64 -7.66 4.31 -16.23
C PRO A 64 -7.72 2.82 -16.61
N ASP A 65 -8.01 2.54 -17.89
CA ASP A 65 -8.24 1.18 -18.36
C ASP A 65 -6.96 0.43 -18.77
N TRP A 66 -5.89 0.55 -17.98
CA TRP A 66 -4.59 -0.07 -18.28
C TRP A 66 -4.70 -1.59 -18.46
N CYS A 67 -5.68 -2.20 -17.81
CA CYS A 67 -5.78 -3.65 -17.64
C CYS A 67 -6.80 -4.29 -18.57
N ALA A 68 -7.41 -3.55 -19.51
CA ALA A 68 -8.33 -4.14 -20.47
C ALA A 68 -7.64 -5.04 -21.50
N LYS A 69 -6.45 -4.66 -21.98
CA LYS A 69 -5.78 -5.36 -23.09
C LYS A 69 -4.81 -6.46 -22.66
N ARG A 70 -4.47 -6.55 -21.36
CA ARG A 70 -3.50 -7.49 -20.73
C ARG A 70 -2.51 -8.09 -21.72
N ALA A 71 -1.64 -7.24 -22.27
CA ALA A 71 -0.70 -7.64 -23.32
C ALA A 71 0.12 -8.88 -22.89
N PRO A 72 0.43 -9.81 -23.81
CA PRO A 72 1.17 -11.03 -23.48
C PRO A 72 2.57 -10.70 -22.91
N LEU A 73 3.03 -11.54 -21.99
CA LEU A 73 4.36 -11.44 -21.36
C LEU A 73 5.27 -12.62 -21.70
N GLY A 74 4.80 -13.62 -22.46
CA GLY A 74 5.54 -14.87 -22.69
C GLY A 74 6.87 -14.66 -23.40
N ASP A 75 7.00 -13.59 -24.19
CA ASP A 75 8.24 -13.19 -24.85
C ASP A 75 9.34 -12.79 -23.86
N LEU A 76 8.97 -12.27 -22.68
CA LEU A 76 9.91 -11.84 -21.63
C LEU A 76 10.68 -13.01 -21.01
N ALA A 77 10.18 -14.25 -21.14
CA ALA A 77 10.82 -15.43 -20.55
C ALA A 77 12.20 -15.69 -21.14
N ARG A 78 12.44 -15.26 -22.40
CA ARG A 78 13.71 -15.45 -23.09
C ARG A 78 14.80 -14.47 -22.67
N SER A 79 14.42 -13.32 -22.10
CA SER A 79 15.32 -12.24 -21.70
C SER A 79 15.38 -12.03 -20.19
N TYR A 80 14.68 -12.84 -19.40
CA TYR A 80 14.68 -12.70 -17.95
C TYR A 80 16.03 -13.12 -17.35
N ASP A 81 16.70 -12.18 -16.67
CA ASP A 81 17.88 -12.45 -15.83
C ASP A 81 17.52 -12.26 -14.34
N PRO A 82 17.59 -13.31 -13.50
CA PRO A 82 17.32 -13.18 -12.07
C PRO A 82 18.32 -12.29 -11.30
N ARG A 83 19.48 -11.97 -11.89
CA ARG A 83 20.48 -11.06 -11.30
C ARG A 83 20.17 -9.59 -11.58
N ASP A 84 19.45 -9.33 -12.67
CA ASP A 84 18.98 -8.01 -13.09
C ASP A 84 17.49 -8.08 -13.46
N PRO A 85 16.60 -8.07 -12.46
CA PRO A 85 15.17 -8.22 -12.71
C PRO A 85 14.53 -6.94 -13.29
N ARG A 86 15.21 -5.79 -13.21
CA ARG A 86 14.63 -4.47 -13.53
C ARG A 86 14.11 -4.38 -14.96
N PRO A 87 14.86 -4.76 -16.03
CA PRO A 87 14.33 -4.72 -17.39
C PRO A 87 13.02 -5.50 -17.55
N THR A 88 12.91 -6.67 -16.91
CA THR A 88 11.70 -7.48 -16.96
C THR A 88 10.54 -6.83 -16.20
N LEU A 89 10.79 -6.29 -15.00
CA LEU A 89 9.79 -5.58 -14.21
C LEU A 89 9.25 -4.35 -14.95
N LEU A 90 10.13 -3.56 -15.58
CA LEU A 90 9.73 -2.39 -16.35
C LEU A 90 8.87 -2.76 -17.55
N GLU A 91 9.18 -3.86 -18.26
CA GLU A 91 8.34 -4.34 -19.35
C GLU A 91 6.98 -4.83 -18.88
N ILE A 92 6.89 -5.52 -17.73
CA ILE A 92 5.61 -5.88 -17.12
C ILE A 92 4.79 -4.63 -16.78
N ALA A 93 5.42 -3.64 -16.13
CA ALA A 93 4.78 -2.39 -15.76
C ALA A 93 4.26 -1.63 -16.98
N LYS A 94 5.10 -1.35 -17.98
CA LYS A 94 4.69 -0.64 -19.20
C LYS A 94 3.51 -1.30 -19.92
N ARG A 95 3.49 -2.63 -19.96
CA ARG A 95 2.49 -3.41 -20.70
C ARG A 95 1.18 -3.61 -19.95
N ARG A 96 1.22 -3.73 -18.62
CA ARG A 96 0.06 -4.16 -17.82
C ARG A 96 -0.30 -3.21 -16.68
N TYR A 97 0.65 -2.48 -16.11
CA TYR A 97 0.39 -1.56 -15.00
C TYR A 97 1.37 -0.36 -14.99
N PRO A 98 1.17 0.63 -15.89
CA PRO A 98 2.07 1.77 -16.04
C PRO A 98 2.39 2.55 -14.75
N PRO A 99 1.49 2.67 -13.75
CA PRO A 99 1.83 3.33 -12.47
C PRO A 99 3.05 2.78 -11.76
N ALA A 100 3.42 1.52 -12.01
CA ALA A 100 4.59 0.91 -11.39
C ALA A 100 5.93 1.31 -12.02
N VAL A 101 5.93 1.90 -13.23
CA VAL A 101 7.18 2.30 -13.91
C VAL A 101 8.05 3.20 -13.03
N PRO A 102 7.57 4.36 -12.52
CA PRO A 102 8.39 5.22 -11.67
C PRO A 102 8.78 4.56 -10.33
N LEU A 103 7.95 3.64 -9.81
CA LEU A 103 8.29 2.88 -8.59
C LEU A 103 9.52 2.00 -8.83
N ILE A 104 9.50 1.26 -9.93
CA ILE A 104 10.58 0.36 -10.31
C ILE A 104 11.82 1.17 -10.65
N GLU A 105 11.71 2.27 -11.41
CA GLU A 105 12.83 3.14 -11.77
C GLU A 105 13.55 3.70 -10.53
N ALA A 106 12.81 4.13 -9.51
CA ALA A 106 13.37 4.67 -8.27
C ALA A 106 13.92 3.60 -7.30
N ALA A 107 13.52 2.34 -7.47
CA ALA A 107 13.95 1.23 -6.62
C ALA A 107 15.47 0.99 -6.69
N PRO A 108 16.15 0.68 -5.58
CA PRO A 108 17.46 0.06 -5.61
C PRO A 108 17.40 -1.39 -6.15
N ASP A 109 18.40 -1.82 -6.93
CA ASP A 109 18.41 -3.17 -7.53
C ASP A 109 18.42 -4.30 -6.49
N ASP A 110 19.09 -4.11 -5.36
CA ASP A 110 19.12 -5.08 -4.26
C ASP A 110 17.76 -5.23 -3.58
N ARG A 111 17.00 -4.14 -3.48
CA ARG A 111 15.61 -4.15 -3.00
C ARG A 111 14.69 -4.91 -3.96
N LEU A 112 14.80 -4.66 -5.27
CA LEU A 112 14.05 -5.43 -6.28
C LEU A 112 14.37 -6.93 -6.22
N ARG A 113 15.65 -7.29 -6.07
CA ARG A 113 16.06 -8.70 -5.91
C ARG A 113 15.55 -9.32 -4.61
N TYR A 114 15.51 -8.55 -3.52
CA TYR A 114 14.99 -9.00 -2.23
C TYR A 114 13.51 -9.41 -2.34
N TRP A 115 12.68 -8.56 -2.94
CA TRP A 115 11.25 -8.83 -3.11
C TRP A 115 10.95 -9.95 -4.09
N LEU A 116 11.83 -10.17 -5.06
CA LEU A 116 11.73 -11.26 -6.04
C LEU A 116 12.41 -12.55 -5.58
N ARG A 117 12.97 -12.59 -4.37
CA ARG A 117 13.65 -13.79 -3.87
C ARG A 117 12.68 -14.97 -3.86
N PRO A 118 13.02 -16.09 -4.52
CA PRO A 118 12.14 -17.24 -4.56
C PRO A 118 11.94 -17.80 -3.15
N LEU A 119 10.71 -18.24 -2.86
CA LEU A 119 10.45 -19.04 -1.67
C LEU A 119 11.26 -20.35 -1.74
N PRO A 120 11.60 -20.96 -0.58
CA PRO A 120 12.29 -22.24 -0.55
C PRO A 120 11.65 -23.28 -1.48
N GLY A 121 12.46 -23.87 -2.37
CA GLY A 121 12.00 -24.87 -3.35
C GLY A 121 11.24 -24.31 -4.57
N LYS A 122 11.18 -22.99 -4.76
CA LYS A 122 10.64 -22.36 -5.97
C LYS A 122 11.74 -21.93 -6.92
N LYS A 123 11.47 -22.00 -8.22
CA LYS A 123 12.35 -21.48 -9.26
C LYS A 123 12.24 -19.96 -9.32
N ASN A 124 13.37 -19.31 -9.59
CA ASN A 124 13.37 -17.91 -9.97
C ASN A 124 13.18 -17.81 -11.49
N ASP A 125 11.93 -17.86 -11.96
CA ASP A 125 11.54 -17.78 -13.37
C ASP A 125 10.53 -16.64 -13.60
N LEU A 126 10.18 -16.35 -14.86
CA LEU A 126 9.23 -15.28 -15.19
C LEU A 126 7.89 -15.46 -14.47
N LYS A 127 7.42 -16.70 -14.30
CA LYS A 127 6.14 -16.96 -13.63
C LYS A 127 6.19 -16.52 -12.17
N SER A 128 7.30 -16.81 -11.47
CA SER A 128 7.55 -16.31 -10.12
C SER A 128 7.60 -14.78 -10.09
N VAL A 129 8.30 -14.14 -11.03
CA VAL A 129 8.37 -12.66 -11.11
C VAL A 129 7.00 -12.03 -11.29
N VAL A 130 6.19 -12.52 -12.24
CA VAL A 130 4.84 -12.01 -12.47
C VAL A 130 3.96 -12.21 -11.22
N SER A 131 4.10 -13.33 -10.51
CA SER A 131 3.35 -13.59 -9.27
C SER A 131 3.77 -12.69 -8.09
N LEU A 132 5.00 -12.19 -8.09
CA LEU A 132 5.55 -11.31 -7.06
C LEU A 132 5.48 -9.83 -7.45
N PHE A 133 5.09 -9.51 -8.69
CA PHE A 133 5.04 -8.14 -9.19
C PHE A 133 4.22 -7.21 -8.31
N ALA A 134 3.07 -7.67 -7.80
CA ALA A 134 2.25 -6.86 -6.90
C ALA A 134 2.92 -6.56 -5.56
N ASN A 135 3.79 -7.44 -5.06
CA ASN A 135 4.57 -7.18 -3.85
C ASN A 135 5.64 -6.12 -4.14
N VAL A 136 6.31 -6.20 -5.29
CA VAL A 136 7.24 -5.12 -5.71
C VAL A 136 6.49 -3.80 -5.77
N VAL A 137 5.32 -3.74 -6.42
CA VAL A 137 4.52 -2.51 -6.47
C VAL A 137 4.14 -1.99 -5.08
N HIS A 138 3.75 -2.87 -4.16
CA HIS A 138 3.44 -2.52 -2.77
C HIS A 138 4.64 -1.87 -2.07
N GLU A 139 5.75 -2.60 -2.04
CA GLU A 139 6.90 -2.28 -1.21
C GLU A 139 7.70 -1.10 -1.75
N GLU A 140 7.81 -1.01 -3.08
CA GLU A 140 8.44 0.13 -3.74
C GLU A 140 7.56 1.39 -3.68
N GLY A 141 6.25 1.23 -3.51
CA GLY A 141 5.30 2.32 -3.32
C GLY A 141 5.54 3.12 -2.05
N HIS A 142 5.95 2.46 -0.95
CA HIS A 142 6.32 3.09 0.32
C HIS A 142 7.41 4.15 0.15
N ALA A 143 8.40 3.86 -0.71
CA ALA A 143 9.57 4.72 -0.89
C ALA A 143 9.24 6.06 -1.57
N LEU A 144 8.15 6.14 -2.32
CA LEU A 144 7.71 7.41 -2.91
C LEU A 144 6.92 8.26 -1.93
N THR A 145 6.33 7.68 -0.88
CA THR A 145 5.54 8.46 0.07
C THR A 145 6.44 9.34 0.95
N TRP A 146 7.63 8.88 1.34
CA TRP A 146 8.55 9.63 2.22
C TRP A 146 9.96 9.74 1.59
N PRO A 147 10.29 10.84 0.90
CA PRO A 147 11.57 11.02 0.22
C PRO A 147 12.77 11.31 1.17
N GLY A 148 12.84 10.68 2.34
CA GLY A 148 14.07 10.60 3.16
C GLY A 148 14.10 11.36 4.49
N ALA A 149 12.99 11.96 4.95
CA ALA A 149 12.86 12.48 6.31
C ALA A 149 12.02 11.54 7.20
N ASN A 150 12.45 11.31 8.44
CA ASN A 150 11.71 10.50 9.42
C ASN A 150 11.56 11.26 10.77
N PRO A 151 10.35 11.65 11.18
CA PRO A 151 9.10 11.63 10.41
C PRO A 151 9.10 12.69 9.30
N PRO A 152 8.44 12.46 8.15
CA PRO A 152 8.33 13.47 7.12
C PRO A 152 7.33 14.56 7.55
N SER A 153 7.64 15.82 7.26
CA SER A 153 6.70 16.94 7.43
C SER A 153 5.63 16.98 6.34
N VAL A 154 5.87 16.30 5.21
CA VAL A 154 4.98 16.19 4.04
C VAL A 154 5.01 14.76 3.50
N PHE A 155 3.84 14.20 3.24
CA PHE A 155 3.65 12.89 2.61
C PHE A 155 3.25 13.05 1.14
N ALA A 156 3.87 12.30 0.23
CA ALA A 156 3.58 12.34 -1.20
C ALA A 156 2.80 11.10 -1.65
N TYR A 157 1.46 11.17 -1.59
CA TYR A 157 0.61 10.03 -1.95
C TYR A 157 0.40 9.97 -3.47
N ARG A 158 1.00 8.99 -4.13
CA ARG A 158 0.70 8.66 -5.52
C ARG A 158 -0.56 7.82 -5.58
N ILE A 159 -1.70 8.42 -5.94
CA ILE A 159 -2.99 7.73 -5.87
C ILE A 159 -3.25 6.87 -7.10
N VAL A 160 -2.83 7.24 -8.31
CA VAL A 160 -3.12 6.54 -9.57
C VAL A 160 -1.84 6.48 -10.41
N ASP A 161 -1.35 7.64 -10.83
CA ASP A 161 -0.10 7.90 -11.57
C ASP A 161 0.47 9.29 -11.21
N ASP A 162 1.45 9.81 -11.97
CA ASP A 162 2.08 11.12 -11.74
C ASP A 162 1.09 12.29 -11.72
N SER A 163 -0.04 12.18 -12.43
CA SER A 163 -1.08 13.21 -12.46
C SER A 163 -1.94 13.26 -11.18
N SER A 164 -1.65 12.37 -10.22
CA SER A 164 -2.43 12.14 -9.01
C SER A 164 -1.57 12.01 -7.75
N VAL A 165 -0.38 12.59 -7.78
CA VAL A 165 0.42 12.78 -6.56
C VAL A 165 -0.21 13.90 -5.74
N VAL A 166 -0.55 13.61 -4.49
CA VAL A 166 -1.09 14.59 -3.55
C VAL A 166 -0.11 14.77 -2.40
N LEU A 167 0.37 15.99 -2.24
CA LEU A 167 1.22 16.39 -1.13
C LEU A 167 0.33 16.71 0.08
N VAL A 168 0.58 16.02 1.19
CA VAL A 168 -0.20 16.14 2.42
C VAL A 168 0.74 16.59 3.53
N PRO A 169 0.57 17.82 4.07
CA PRO A 169 1.25 18.20 5.30
C PRO A 169 0.89 17.23 6.43
N GLY A 170 1.86 16.87 7.25
CA GLY A 170 1.64 16.02 8.42
C GLY A 170 0.55 16.57 9.33
N VAL A 171 -0.28 15.68 9.84
CA VAL A 171 -1.36 15.90 10.79
C VAL A 171 -1.04 15.06 12.02
N GLU A 172 -0.55 15.71 13.08
CA GLU A 172 -0.35 15.03 14.36
C GLU A 172 -1.70 14.43 14.82
N ALA A 173 -1.75 13.10 14.86
CA ALA A 173 -2.94 12.34 15.22
C ALA A 173 -2.59 11.14 16.09
N TYR A 174 -3.56 10.68 16.88
CA TYR A 174 -3.37 9.56 17.80
C TYR A 174 -2.90 8.25 17.09
N PRO A 175 -2.20 7.36 17.81
CA PRO A 175 -1.65 6.15 17.21
C PRO A 175 -2.72 5.15 16.76
N ARG A 176 -2.52 4.49 15.62
CA ARG A 176 -3.44 3.53 15.02
C ARG A 176 -3.70 2.30 15.90
N SER A 177 -2.78 1.96 16.80
CA SER A 177 -2.99 0.95 17.86
C SER A 177 -4.24 1.20 18.71
N GLN A 178 -4.73 2.44 18.82
CA GLN A 178 -5.97 2.75 19.54
C GLN A 178 -7.20 2.03 18.98
N ILE A 179 -7.18 1.62 17.71
CA ILE A 179 -8.29 0.89 17.09
C ILE A 179 -8.30 -0.60 17.48
N LEU A 180 -7.22 -1.14 18.06
CA LEU A 180 -7.15 -2.53 18.55
C LEU A 180 -8.26 -2.86 19.55
N ARG A 181 -8.65 -1.88 20.38
CA ARG A 181 -9.73 -2.06 21.37
C ARG A 181 -11.09 -2.37 20.75
N ARG A 182 -11.25 -2.11 19.44
CA ARG A 182 -12.47 -2.42 18.67
C ARG A 182 -12.30 -3.62 17.74
N HIS A 183 -11.11 -4.22 17.73
CA HIS A 183 -10.81 -5.41 16.95
C HIS A 183 -11.40 -6.65 17.65
N PRO A 184 -12.20 -7.50 16.99
CA PRO A 184 -12.88 -8.61 17.64
C PRO A 184 -11.94 -9.74 18.04
N SER A 185 -10.81 -9.92 17.34
CA SER A 185 -9.86 -11.02 17.59
C SER A 185 -8.43 -10.66 17.16
N PRO A 186 -7.80 -9.63 17.74
CA PRO A 186 -6.48 -9.14 17.29
C PRO A 186 -5.39 -10.20 17.44
N ALA A 187 -5.45 -11.02 18.50
CA ALA A 187 -4.46 -12.07 18.78
C ALA A 187 -4.35 -13.15 17.68
N THR A 188 -5.36 -13.29 16.82
CA THR A 188 -5.38 -14.27 15.73
C THR A 188 -5.34 -13.62 14.34
N ASP A 189 -5.31 -12.28 14.26
CA ASP A 189 -5.31 -11.55 13.01
C ASP A 189 -3.87 -11.15 12.63
N PRO A 190 -3.30 -11.72 11.56
CA PRO A 190 -1.93 -11.42 11.16
C PRO A 190 -1.74 -9.95 10.74
N TYR A 191 -2.78 -9.30 10.20
CA TYR A 191 -2.72 -7.87 9.89
C TYR A 191 -2.66 -7.07 11.18
N ALA A 192 -3.52 -7.36 12.16
CA ALA A 192 -3.50 -6.62 13.44
C ALA A 192 -2.12 -6.69 14.11
N LYS A 193 -1.48 -7.87 14.11
CA LYS A 193 -0.12 -8.05 14.63
C LYS A 193 0.92 -7.24 13.86
N ALA A 194 0.85 -7.23 12.54
CA ALA A 194 1.84 -6.54 11.70
C ALA A 194 1.72 -5.02 11.78
N TYR A 195 0.50 -4.47 11.85
CA TYR A 195 0.28 -3.04 11.65
C TYR A 195 -0.24 -2.31 12.89
N LEU A 196 -0.97 -2.96 13.79
CA LEU A 196 -1.61 -2.28 14.92
C LEU A 196 -0.88 -2.48 16.26
N GLU A 197 0.06 -3.42 16.32
CA GLU A 197 0.83 -3.75 17.52
C GLU A 197 2.28 -3.24 17.42
N GLY A 198 2.98 -3.21 18.56
CA GLY A 198 4.39 -2.82 18.62
C GLY A 198 4.68 -1.41 18.08
N PRO A 199 5.89 -1.17 17.53
CA PRO A 199 6.26 0.11 16.93
C PRO A 199 5.35 0.50 15.76
N MET A 200 4.90 -0.47 14.96
CA MET A 200 3.99 -0.21 13.84
C MET A 200 2.63 0.30 14.31
N GLY A 201 2.16 -0.12 15.48
CA GLY A 201 0.95 0.41 16.10
C GLY A 201 1.07 1.84 16.61
N GLY A 202 2.29 2.34 16.80
CA GLY A 202 2.56 3.72 17.23
C GLY A 202 2.40 4.76 16.12
N GLN A 203 2.32 4.32 14.87
CA GLN A 203 2.10 5.16 13.70
C GLN A 203 0.66 5.70 13.64
N ASP A 204 0.42 6.79 12.92
CA ASP A 204 -0.82 7.57 12.91
C ASP A 204 -1.66 7.38 11.62
N ILE A 205 -2.48 8.38 11.27
CA ILE A 205 -3.43 8.35 10.15
C ILE A 205 -2.72 8.39 8.81
N GLU A 206 -1.59 9.09 8.70
CA GLU A 206 -0.84 9.19 7.47
C GLU A 206 -0.29 7.83 7.08
N MET A 207 0.28 7.12 8.05
CA MET A 207 0.75 5.76 7.90
C MET A 207 -0.34 4.74 7.63
N LEU A 208 -1.52 4.91 8.23
CA LEU A 208 -2.69 4.08 7.90
C LEU A 208 -3.19 4.33 6.47
N THR A 209 -3.17 5.59 6.03
CA THR A 209 -3.58 6.01 4.68
C THR A 209 -2.59 5.52 3.63
N GLU A 210 -1.30 5.56 3.97
CA GLU A 210 -0.20 5.11 3.13
C GLU A 210 -0.35 3.61 2.81
N GLU A 211 -0.48 2.78 3.84
CA GLU A 211 -0.70 1.34 3.66
C GLU A 211 -1.96 1.07 2.83
N PHE A 212 -3.03 1.84 3.06
CA PHE A 212 -4.25 1.70 2.28
C PHE A 212 -4.02 1.95 0.78
N VAL A 213 -3.26 2.99 0.43
CA VAL A 213 -2.84 3.27 -0.95
C VAL A 213 -2.04 2.10 -1.52
N GLN A 214 -1.07 1.55 -0.78
CA GLN A 214 -0.25 0.45 -1.27
C GLN A 214 -1.02 -0.85 -1.47
N TYR A 215 -1.98 -1.18 -0.60
CA TYR A 215 -2.84 -2.35 -0.80
C TYR A 215 -3.75 -2.19 -2.02
N VAL A 216 -4.25 -0.98 -2.29
CA VAL A 216 -5.03 -0.70 -3.51
C VAL A 216 -4.16 -0.88 -4.75
N HIS A 217 -2.93 -0.37 -4.74
CA HIS A 217 -1.97 -0.62 -5.81
C HIS A 217 -1.67 -2.10 -5.98
N SER A 218 -1.48 -2.85 -4.88
CA SER A 218 -1.22 -4.29 -4.90
C SER A 218 -2.35 -5.06 -5.59
N LEU A 219 -3.61 -4.76 -5.24
CA LEU A 219 -4.78 -5.40 -5.83
C LEU A 219 -4.88 -5.08 -7.32
N ALA A 220 -4.67 -3.82 -7.69
CA ALA A 220 -4.68 -3.37 -9.07
C ALA A 220 -3.56 -4.06 -9.87
N SER A 221 -2.30 -3.91 -9.48
CA SER A 221 -1.15 -4.53 -10.16
C SER A 221 -1.26 -6.04 -10.21
N GLY A 222 -1.78 -6.68 -9.15
CA GLY A 222 -2.02 -8.12 -9.12
C GLY A 222 -3.04 -8.52 -10.18
N PHE A 223 -4.19 -7.84 -10.25
CA PHE A 223 -5.19 -8.08 -11.29
C PHE A 223 -4.64 -7.86 -12.71
N CYS A 224 -3.85 -6.81 -12.89
CA CYS A 224 -3.37 -6.42 -14.19
C CYS A 224 -2.24 -7.30 -14.69
N ALA A 225 -1.31 -7.69 -13.80
CA ALA A 225 -0.13 -8.48 -14.15
C ALA A 225 -0.40 -9.98 -14.16
N TYR A 226 -1.26 -10.49 -13.27
CA TYR A 226 -1.32 -11.92 -13.01
C TYR A 226 -2.50 -12.61 -13.71
N ASP A 227 -2.17 -13.59 -14.56
CA ASP A 227 -3.12 -14.57 -15.07
C ASP A 227 -3.26 -15.68 -14.02
N VAL A 228 -3.97 -15.39 -12.91
CA VAL A 228 -4.08 -16.27 -11.74
C VAL A 228 -4.53 -17.67 -12.14
N PRO A 229 -3.71 -18.71 -11.90
CA PRO A 229 -4.21 -20.07 -11.91
C PRO A 229 -5.26 -20.22 -10.80
N SER A 230 -6.36 -20.89 -11.09
CA SER A 230 -7.54 -21.03 -10.22
C SER A 230 -7.30 -21.74 -8.87
N ASN A 231 -6.06 -22.13 -8.53
CA ASN A 231 -5.73 -22.89 -7.32
C ASN A 231 -4.82 -22.16 -6.32
N THR A 232 -4.34 -20.95 -6.62
CA THR A 232 -3.54 -20.16 -5.67
C THR A 232 -4.40 -19.06 -5.06
N ARG A 233 -4.47 -19.03 -3.73
CA ARG A 233 -5.10 -17.94 -2.98
C ARG A 233 -4.05 -16.93 -2.57
N VAL A 234 -4.33 -15.66 -2.82
CA VAL A 234 -3.54 -14.50 -2.37
C VAL A 234 -4.46 -13.57 -1.60
N SER A 235 -3.93 -12.71 -0.74
CA SER A 235 -4.70 -11.89 0.19
C SER A 235 -4.86 -10.42 -0.23
N TYR A 236 -4.77 -10.11 -1.53
CA TYR A 236 -4.84 -8.72 -2.01
C TYR A 236 -6.18 -8.05 -1.69
N ARG A 237 -7.31 -8.76 -1.84
CA ARG A 237 -8.64 -8.23 -1.48
C ARG A 237 -8.77 -8.07 0.03
N ASP A 238 -8.24 -9.02 0.80
CA ASP A 238 -8.23 -8.98 2.26
C ASP A 238 -7.49 -7.73 2.76
N GLY A 239 -6.29 -7.45 2.22
CA GLY A 239 -5.51 -6.28 2.61
C GLY A 239 -6.23 -4.96 2.36
N VAL A 240 -6.86 -4.80 1.19
CA VAL A 240 -7.68 -3.62 0.87
C VAL A 240 -8.86 -3.48 1.84
N LEU A 241 -9.61 -4.56 2.06
CA LEU A 241 -10.79 -4.53 2.94
C LEU A 241 -10.44 -4.31 4.41
N THR A 242 -9.32 -4.86 4.87
CA THR A 242 -8.78 -4.62 6.22
C THR A 242 -8.48 -3.14 6.41
N HIS A 243 -7.78 -2.50 5.47
CA HIS A 243 -7.44 -1.08 5.58
C HIS A 243 -8.66 -0.17 5.43
N MET A 244 -9.63 -0.52 4.57
CA MET A 244 -10.93 0.16 4.53
C MET A 244 -11.64 0.11 5.89
N TRP A 245 -11.68 -1.06 6.51
CA TRP A 245 -12.31 -1.23 7.81
C TRP A 245 -11.57 -0.47 8.92
N TRP A 246 -10.25 -0.54 8.96
CA TRP A 246 -9.43 0.18 9.93
C TRP A 246 -9.53 1.69 9.78
N MET A 247 -9.56 2.22 8.55
CA MET A 247 -9.82 3.63 8.29
C MET A 247 -11.14 4.10 8.91
N GLN A 248 -12.21 3.32 8.72
CA GLN A 248 -13.51 3.60 9.35
C GLN A 248 -13.43 3.55 10.89
N MET A 249 -12.74 2.55 11.44
CA MET A 249 -12.59 2.43 12.90
C MET A 249 -11.77 3.56 13.49
N TYR A 250 -10.69 3.96 12.81
CA TYR A 250 -9.84 5.07 13.18
C TYR A 250 -10.71 6.32 13.23
N LEU A 251 -11.30 6.77 12.13
CA LEU A 251 -12.16 7.95 12.10
C LEU A 251 -13.25 7.95 13.20
N ALA A 252 -13.89 6.80 13.45
CA ALA A 252 -14.88 6.68 14.52
C ALA A 252 -14.29 6.81 15.93
N VAL A 253 -13.09 6.25 16.19
CA VAL A 253 -12.35 6.41 17.44
C VAL A 253 -11.92 7.87 17.60
N GLY A 254 -11.34 8.47 16.56
CA GLY A 254 -10.96 9.88 16.55
C GLY A 254 -12.13 10.79 16.89
N ARG A 255 -13.26 10.63 16.21
CA ARG A 255 -14.45 11.46 16.48
C ARG A 255 -14.92 11.39 17.93
N LYS A 256 -14.84 10.21 18.56
CA LYS A 256 -15.37 10.00 19.91
C LYS A 256 -14.37 10.30 21.02
N HIS A 257 -13.10 10.00 20.79
CA HIS A 257 -12.07 9.96 21.84
C HIS A 257 -10.92 10.95 21.59
N HIS A 258 -10.71 11.40 20.35
CA HIS A 258 -9.66 12.34 19.95
C HIS A 258 -10.25 13.45 19.05
N PRO A 259 -11.23 14.23 19.54
CA PRO A 259 -11.99 15.14 18.70
C PRO A 259 -11.17 16.29 18.11
N GLN A 260 -10.01 16.62 18.70
CA GLN A 260 -9.07 17.59 18.14
C GLN A 260 -8.41 17.04 16.88
N ASP A 261 -7.79 15.86 16.97
CA ASP A 261 -7.16 15.15 15.85
C ASP A 261 -8.17 14.90 14.72
N TYR A 262 -9.39 14.49 15.07
CA TYR A 262 -10.44 14.29 14.08
C TYR A 262 -10.78 15.57 13.31
N ARG A 263 -10.83 16.74 13.99
CA ARG A 263 -11.03 18.02 13.30
C ARG A 263 -9.83 18.40 12.44
N ALA A 264 -8.61 18.14 12.90
CA ALA A 264 -7.39 18.39 12.12
C ALA A 264 -7.40 17.56 10.82
N ILE A 265 -7.77 16.27 10.90
CA ILE A 265 -7.95 15.39 9.73
C ILE A 265 -8.99 15.98 8.77
N LEU A 266 -10.17 16.40 9.26
CA LEU A 266 -11.23 16.97 8.40
C LEU A 266 -10.86 18.32 7.77
N ALA A 267 -10.02 19.10 8.45
CA ALA A 267 -9.51 20.38 7.96
C ALA A 267 -8.45 20.19 6.87
N ASN A 268 -7.66 19.11 6.93
CA ASN A 268 -6.66 18.79 5.91
C ASN A 268 -7.31 18.21 4.64
N LYS A 269 -7.68 19.10 3.70
CA LYS A 269 -8.34 18.70 2.44
C LYS A 269 -7.47 17.81 1.55
N ALA A 270 -6.15 17.91 1.63
CA ALA A 270 -5.25 17.04 0.88
C ALA A 270 -5.35 15.60 1.39
N LEU A 271 -5.26 15.39 2.70
CA LEU A 271 -5.43 14.08 3.33
C LEU A 271 -6.82 13.49 3.05
N VAL A 272 -7.89 14.29 3.20
CA VAL A 272 -9.25 13.81 2.91
C VAL A 272 -9.40 13.41 1.44
N THR A 273 -8.81 14.17 0.50
CA THR A 273 -8.78 13.82 -0.93
C THR A 273 -8.10 12.47 -1.15
N VAL A 274 -6.92 12.24 -0.55
CA VAL A 274 -6.20 10.96 -0.66
C VAL A 274 -7.07 9.80 -0.17
N ILE A 275 -7.67 9.93 1.02
CA ILE A 275 -8.50 8.86 1.60
C ILE A 275 -9.70 8.56 0.69
N ILE A 276 -10.40 9.59 0.20
CA ILE A 276 -11.60 9.41 -0.62
C ILE A 276 -11.28 8.86 -2.01
N ASP A 277 -10.24 9.34 -2.67
CA ASP A 277 -9.86 8.84 -3.99
C ASP A 277 -9.32 7.41 -3.88
N THR A 278 -8.53 7.09 -2.84
CA THR A 278 -8.10 5.71 -2.55
C THR A 278 -9.29 4.80 -2.26
N TRP A 279 -10.30 5.30 -1.52
CA TRP A 279 -11.55 4.56 -1.28
C TRP A 279 -12.30 4.24 -2.58
N ARG A 280 -12.39 5.19 -3.51
CA ARG A 280 -13.02 4.99 -4.82
C ARG A 280 -12.26 3.96 -5.65
N ARG A 281 -10.93 4.03 -5.65
CA ARG A 281 -10.07 3.01 -6.27
C ARG A 281 -10.30 1.63 -5.68
N ALA A 282 -10.35 1.54 -4.35
CA ALA A 282 -10.62 0.30 -3.64
C ALA A 282 -11.96 -0.31 -4.08
N GLU A 283 -13.04 0.49 -4.09
CA GLU A 283 -14.37 0.06 -4.55
C GLU A 283 -14.33 -0.45 -6.00
N HIS A 284 -13.63 0.24 -6.91
CA HIS A 284 -13.46 -0.17 -8.30
C HIS A 284 -12.75 -1.53 -8.42
N TRP A 285 -11.58 -1.68 -7.79
CA TRP A 285 -10.77 -2.89 -7.92
C TRP A 285 -11.38 -4.08 -7.18
N LEU A 286 -12.05 -3.86 -6.04
CA LEU A 286 -12.84 -4.90 -5.36
C LEU A 286 -14.02 -5.38 -6.23
N ALA A 287 -14.64 -4.50 -7.00
CA ALA A 287 -15.68 -4.90 -7.95
C ALA A 287 -15.10 -5.71 -9.12
N LYS A 288 -14.01 -5.25 -9.75
CA LYS A 288 -13.34 -5.95 -10.87
C LYS A 288 -12.79 -7.33 -10.48
N THR A 289 -12.38 -7.50 -9.22
CA THR A 289 -11.77 -8.75 -8.72
C THR A 289 -12.76 -9.68 -8.01
N ARG A 290 -14.07 -9.39 -8.07
CA ARG A 290 -15.10 -10.25 -7.47
C ARG A 290 -15.08 -11.64 -8.12
N GLY A 291 -15.05 -12.69 -7.30
CA GLY A 291 -15.03 -14.09 -7.76
C GLY A 291 -13.65 -14.61 -8.17
N THR A 292 -12.61 -13.79 -8.05
CA THR A 292 -11.21 -14.24 -8.18
C THR A 292 -10.73 -14.91 -6.89
N ASN A 293 -9.59 -15.59 -6.94
CA ASN A 293 -8.92 -16.15 -5.75
C ASN A 293 -8.04 -15.13 -4.99
N TYR A 294 -8.35 -13.84 -5.10
CA TYR A 294 -7.59 -12.77 -4.45
C TYR A 294 -8.01 -12.48 -3.01
N GLY A 295 -8.88 -13.31 -2.44
CA GLY A 295 -9.26 -13.23 -1.03
C GLY A 295 -9.14 -14.57 -0.32
N ILE A 296 -8.78 -14.51 0.97
CA ILE A 296 -8.80 -15.65 1.88
C ILE A 296 -10.04 -15.55 2.78
N ASP A 297 -10.26 -14.37 3.38
CA ASP A 297 -11.40 -14.04 4.25
C ASP A 297 -12.10 -12.72 3.85
N ASP A 298 -12.03 -12.37 2.56
CA ASP A 298 -12.57 -11.13 2.01
C ASP A 298 -14.08 -10.97 2.25
N ALA A 299 -14.85 -12.06 2.27
CA ALA A 299 -16.28 -12.01 2.56
C ALA A 299 -16.57 -11.49 3.98
N ALA A 300 -15.86 -11.97 5.00
CA ALA A 300 -16.06 -11.53 6.38
C ALA A 300 -15.59 -10.08 6.56
N LEU A 301 -14.49 -9.69 5.92
CA LEU A 301 -13.98 -8.32 5.93
C LEU A 301 -14.94 -7.35 5.23
N LEU A 302 -15.49 -7.72 4.06
CA LEU A 302 -16.48 -6.93 3.35
C LEU A 302 -17.75 -6.72 4.19
N ALA A 303 -18.19 -7.73 4.93
CA ALA A 303 -19.30 -7.60 5.86
C ALA A 303 -19.02 -6.58 6.98
N ARG A 304 -17.77 -6.46 7.45
CA ARG A 304 -17.36 -5.43 8.43
C ARG A 304 -17.34 -4.04 7.80
N VAL A 305 -16.71 -3.87 6.64
CA VAL A 305 -16.64 -2.60 5.90
C VAL A 305 -18.04 -2.07 5.56
N SER A 306 -18.97 -2.99 5.27
CA SER A 306 -20.32 -2.65 4.80
C SER A 306 -21.30 -2.23 5.90
N ARG A 307 -20.93 -2.33 7.19
CA ARG A 307 -21.83 -1.97 8.29
C ARG A 307 -22.21 -0.49 8.23
N PRO A 308 -23.50 -0.11 8.36
CA PRO A 308 -23.93 1.28 8.29
C PRO A 308 -23.17 2.22 9.24
N ALA A 309 -22.92 1.76 10.47
CA ALA A 309 -22.17 2.51 11.47
C ALA A 309 -20.73 2.84 11.04
N ASN A 310 -20.11 2.00 10.20
CA ASN A 310 -18.76 2.21 9.71
C ASN A 310 -18.74 3.10 8.47
N LYS A 311 -19.72 2.94 7.55
CA LYS A 311 -19.85 3.77 6.35
C LYS A 311 -20.07 5.25 6.67
N ALA A 312 -20.74 5.54 7.79
CA ALA A 312 -21.05 6.90 8.21
C ALA A 312 -19.80 7.81 8.33
N GLU A 313 -18.62 7.28 8.65
CA GLU A 313 -17.38 8.08 8.73
C GLU A 313 -16.86 8.48 7.35
N ILE A 314 -16.96 7.59 6.35
CA ILE A 314 -16.56 7.89 4.97
C ILE A 314 -17.52 8.93 4.36
N ASP A 315 -18.81 8.84 4.67
CA ASP A 315 -19.77 9.85 4.21
C ASP A 315 -19.52 11.23 4.86
N ARG A 316 -18.97 11.28 6.08
CA ARG A 316 -18.52 12.54 6.70
C ARG A 316 -17.34 13.14 5.95
N LEU A 317 -16.34 12.33 5.59
CA LEU A 317 -15.21 12.76 4.75
C LEU A 317 -15.67 13.31 3.40
N ARG A 318 -16.59 12.60 2.72
CA ARG A 318 -17.17 13.07 1.44
C ARG A 318 -17.84 14.43 1.58
N ARG A 319 -18.64 14.65 2.63
CA ARG A 319 -19.24 15.97 2.89
C ARG A 319 -18.20 17.05 3.16
N ALA A 320 -17.14 16.73 3.90
CA ALA A 320 -16.07 17.68 4.19
C ALA A 320 -15.36 18.17 2.92
N LEU A 321 -15.28 17.37 1.85
CA LEU A 321 -14.72 17.82 0.56
C LEU A 321 -15.59 18.84 -0.18
N HIS A 322 -16.90 18.89 0.09
CA HIS A 322 -17.85 19.75 -0.62
C HIS A 322 -18.21 21.05 0.11
N GLN A 323 -17.63 21.29 1.30
CA GLN A 323 -17.98 22.42 2.18
C GLN A 323 -16.99 23.59 2.14
N GLY A 324 -16.25 23.78 1.05
CA GLY A 324 -15.33 24.91 0.84
C GLY A 324 -15.31 25.32 -0.62
#